data_AF-A0A1I2IYZ6-F1
#
_entry.id   AF-A0A1I2IYZ6-F1
#
_cell.length_a   1.000
_cell.length_b   1.000
_cell.length_c   1.000
_cell.angle_alpha   90.00
_cell.angle_beta   90.00
_cell.angle_gamma   90.00
#
_symmetry.space_group_name_H-M   'P 1'
#
loop_
_entity.id
_entity.type
_entity.pdbx_description
1 polymer ?
#
loop_
_entity_poly.entity_id
_entity_poly.type
_entity_poly.pdbx_seq_one_letter_code
_entity_poly.pdbx_strand_id
1 'polypeptide(L)'
;MALSSDQAVIQFLEEHGILFLVVNPLISHQAKKSSLRKVKTDAVDAYRLCELYYKEEFEDHKQRGVQLLNLRHLTRQFDSLTQMYVQVKLQFQAVLDQVFPDYRGIFGDLYSRVSLQLLKQFTTPTAFQAAGESNIAHTIAYLCPSRSVRWAGEKSSLIVVAAANNPFQKVSYTSHLIRLSFVDLA
;
A
#
# COMPACT_ATOMS: atom_id res chain seq x y z
N MET A 1 -8.00 9.22 -13.81
CA MET A 1 -9.07 9.72 -12.93
C MET A 1 -9.08 11.23 -13.12
N ALA A 2 -9.88 11.75 -14.05
CA ALA A 2 -9.93 13.19 -14.29
C ALA A 2 -10.61 13.82 -13.08
N LEU A 3 -9.89 14.66 -12.33
CA LEU A 3 -10.51 15.60 -11.39
C LEU A 3 -11.49 16.41 -12.22
N SER A 4 -12.79 16.31 -11.92
CA SER A 4 -13.78 17.20 -12.53
C SER A 4 -13.35 18.63 -12.24
N SER A 5 -13.35 19.51 -13.24
CA SER A 5 -12.93 20.93 -13.15
C SER A 5 -13.42 21.65 -11.90
N ASP A 6 -14.58 21.22 -11.40
CA ASP A 6 -15.34 21.84 -10.34
C ASP A 6 -14.74 21.53 -8.96
N GLN A 7 -13.98 20.43 -8.81
CA GLN A 7 -13.33 20.04 -7.55
C GLN A 7 -12.25 21.03 -7.11
N ALA A 8 -11.49 21.59 -8.06
CA ALA A 8 -10.45 22.57 -7.75
C ALA A 8 -11.03 23.88 -7.19
N VAL A 9 -12.19 24.29 -7.72
CA VAL A 9 -12.89 25.50 -7.27
C VAL A 9 -13.51 25.28 -5.89
N ILE A 10 -14.14 24.13 -5.67
CA ILE A 10 -14.68 23.75 -4.37
C ILE A 10 -13.57 23.75 -3.30
N GLN A 11 -12.44 23.12 -3.60
CA GLN A 11 -11.30 23.05 -2.67
C GLN A 11 -10.77 24.45 -2.32
N PHE A 12 -10.62 25.35 -3.30
CA PHE A 12 -10.18 26.72 -3.06
C PHE A 12 -11.15 27.49 -2.14
N LEU A 13 -12.46 27.35 -2.36
CA LEU A 13 -13.47 28.01 -1.53
C LEU A 13 -13.45 27.48 -0.08
N GLU A 14 -13.28 26.16 0.09
CA GLU A 14 -13.16 25.53 1.41
C GLU A 14 -11.89 25.98 2.16
N GLU A 15 -10.73 26.01 1.50
CA GLU A 15 -9.45 26.44 2.09
C GLU A 15 -9.47 27.88 2.61
N HIS A 16 -10.26 28.75 1.96
CA HIS A 16 -10.40 30.16 2.34
C HIS A 16 -11.60 30.41 3.27
N GLY A 17 -12.32 29.37 3.70
CA GLY A 17 -13.48 29.50 4.57
C GLY A 17 -14.66 30.27 3.96
N ILE A 18 -14.74 30.31 2.62
CA ILE A 18 -15.81 30.98 1.89
C ILE A 18 -17.02 30.06 1.87
N LEU A 19 -18.17 30.54 2.36
CA LEU A 19 -19.43 29.80 2.29
C LEU A 19 -19.94 29.76 0.85
N PHE A 20 -20.29 28.58 0.36
CA PHE A 20 -20.85 28.38 -0.97
C PHE A 20 -21.93 27.30 -0.98
N LEU A 21 -22.81 27.39 -1.98
CA LEU A 21 -23.92 26.47 -2.20
C LEU A 21 -23.75 25.79 -3.54
N VAL A 22 -23.94 24.47 -3.58
CA VAL A 22 -23.92 23.70 -4.83
C VAL A 22 -25.34 23.53 -5.32
N VAL A 23 -25.64 24.18 -6.46
CA VAL A 23 -26.96 24.13 -7.09
C VAL A 23 -26.95 23.13 -8.24
N ASN A 24 -27.95 22.26 -8.31
CA ASN A 24 -28.11 21.34 -9.42
C ASN A 24 -28.30 22.12 -10.75
N PRO A 25 -27.49 21.86 -11.79
CA PRO A 25 -27.60 22.55 -13.08
C PRO A 25 -28.99 22.46 -13.73
N LEU A 26 -29.76 21.43 -13.43
CA LEU A 26 -31.13 21.27 -13.93
C LEU A 26 -32.09 22.30 -13.34
N ILE A 27 -31.95 22.60 -12.05
CA ILE A 27 -32.78 23.56 -11.32
C ILE A 27 -32.48 24.97 -11.81
N SER A 28 -31.20 25.34 -11.87
CA SER A 28 -30.79 26.66 -12.37
C SER A 28 -31.23 26.89 -13.82
N HIS A 29 -31.21 25.84 -14.65
CA HIS A 29 -31.69 25.91 -16.02
C HIS A 29 -33.22 26.02 -16.13
N GLN A 30 -33.99 25.38 -15.24
CA GLN A 30 -35.44 25.54 -15.19
C GLN A 30 -35.85 26.96 -14.77
N ALA A 31 -35.16 27.56 -13.80
CA ALA A 31 -35.40 28.95 -13.41
C ALA A 31 -35.18 29.94 -14.58
N LYS A 32 -34.22 29.65 -15.46
CA LYS A 32 -34.00 30.45 -16.69
C LYS A 32 -35.14 30.35 -17.71
N LYS A 33 -35.94 29.27 -17.70
CA LYS A 33 -37.09 29.08 -18.60
C LYS A 33 -38.35 29.86 -18.21
N SER A 34 -38.40 30.42 -17.01
CA SER A 34 -39.55 31.23 -16.54
C SER A 34 -39.73 32.54 -17.33
N SER A 35 -38.69 33.01 -18.03
CA SER A 35 -38.73 34.25 -18.81
C SER A 35 -39.01 33.97 -20.29
N LEU A 36 -40.05 34.62 -20.83
CA LEU A 36 -40.46 34.53 -22.24
C LEU A 36 -39.41 35.05 -23.24
N ARG A 37 -38.44 35.87 -22.79
CA ARG A 37 -37.38 36.45 -23.64
C ARG A 37 -36.00 35.96 -23.18
N LYS A 38 -35.23 35.34 -24.08
CA LYS A 38 -33.87 34.86 -23.82
C LYS A 38 -32.88 36.03 -23.76
N VAL A 39 -32.83 36.74 -22.64
CA VAL A 39 -31.75 37.70 -22.36
C VAL A 39 -30.68 36.98 -21.55
N LYS A 40 -29.51 36.79 -22.15
CA LYS A 40 -28.35 36.11 -21.54
C LYS A 40 -27.27 37.16 -21.27
N THR A 41 -27.41 37.84 -20.13
CA THR A 41 -26.38 38.77 -19.61
C THR A 41 -25.99 38.31 -18.22
N ASP A 42 -24.71 38.41 -17.87
CA ASP A 42 -24.18 37.88 -16.61
C ASP A 42 -24.88 38.49 -15.39
N ALA A 43 -25.25 39.77 -15.46
CA ALA A 43 -26.01 40.46 -14.42
C ALA A 43 -27.42 39.86 -14.20
N VAL A 44 -28.14 39.54 -15.28
CA VAL A 44 -29.48 38.94 -15.20
C VAL A 44 -29.40 37.50 -14.72
N ASP A 45 -28.37 36.76 -15.15
CA ASP A 45 -28.15 35.39 -14.70
C ASP A 45 -27.78 35.32 -13.21
N ALA A 46 -26.94 36.24 -12.71
CA ALA A 46 -26.61 36.35 -11.29
C ALA A 46 -27.85 36.69 -10.44
N TYR A 47 -28.65 37.67 -10.88
CA TYR A 47 -29.89 38.03 -10.19
C TYR A 47 -30.86 36.86 -10.05
N ARG A 48 -31.04 36.06 -11.12
CA ARG A 48 -31.91 34.88 -11.11
C ARG A 48 -31.42 33.79 -10.17
N LEU A 49 -30.10 33.60 -10.05
CA LEU A 49 -29.52 32.66 -9.09
C LEU A 49 -29.75 33.13 -7.64
N CYS A 50 -29.65 34.43 -7.38
CA CYS A 50 -30.00 35.00 -6.07
C CYS A 50 -31.50 34.85 -5.78
N GLU A 51 -32.38 35.06 -6.77
CA GLU A 51 -33.83 34.87 -6.60
C GLU A 51 -34.19 33.41 -6.34
N LEU A 52 -33.48 32.46 -6.97
CA LEU A 52 -33.62 31.03 -6.73
C LEU A 52 -33.37 30.68 -5.25
N TYR A 53 -32.34 31.28 -4.64
CA TYR A 53 -31.97 31.07 -3.24
C TYR A 53 -33.12 31.32 -2.26
N TYR A 54 -33.98 32.31 -2.54
CA TYR A 54 -35.13 32.62 -1.68
C TYR A 54 -36.38 31.76 -1.96
N LYS A 55 -36.42 31.05 -3.09
CA LYS A 55 -37.58 30.25 -3.52
C LYS A 55 -37.45 28.77 -3.17
N GLU A 56 -36.23 28.28 -2.99
CA GLU A 56 -35.94 26.89 -2.67
C GLU A 56 -35.15 26.78 -1.36
N GLU A 57 -35.39 25.73 -0.58
CA GLU A 57 -34.59 25.40 0.59
C GLU A 57 -33.29 24.71 0.13
N PHE A 58 -32.21 25.49 0.00
CA PHE A 58 -30.88 24.94 -0.21
C PHE A 58 -30.24 24.56 1.13
N GLU A 59 -29.79 23.31 1.26
CA GLU A 59 -28.88 22.96 2.35
C GLU A 59 -27.45 23.37 2.01
N ASP A 60 -26.71 23.81 3.02
CA ASP A 60 -25.26 24.04 2.93
C ASP A 60 -24.56 22.79 2.39
N HIS A 61 -23.51 22.97 1.57
CA HIS A 61 -22.71 21.82 1.14
C HIS A 61 -22.05 21.18 2.37
N LYS A 62 -22.64 20.07 2.85
CA LYS A 62 -22.12 19.32 3.99
C LYS A 62 -20.83 18.60 3.57
N GLN A 63 -19.75 18.84 4.30
CA GLN A 63 -18.46 18.13 4.18
C GLN A 63 -18.54 16.61 4.38
N ARG A 64 -19.72 16.07 4.77
CA ARG A 64 -19.98 14.63 4.92
C ARG A 64 -19.66 13.82 3.66
N GLY A 65 -19.77 14.42 2.48
CA GLY A 65 -19.36 13.78 1.22
C GLY A 65 -17.86 13.49 1.16
N VAL A 66 -17.02 14.43 1.60
CA VAL A 66 -15.55 14.30 1.56
C VAL A 66 -15.07 13.22 2.53
N GLN A 67 -15.61 13.19 3.76
CA GLN A 67 -15.26 12.15 4.74
C GLN A 67 -15.60 10.75 4.25
N LEU A 68 -16.78 10.57 3.63
CA LEU A 68 -17.19 9.28 3.06
C LEU A 68 -16.33 8.87 1.85
N LEU A 69 -15.97 9.84 0.99
CA LEU A 69 -15.05 9.61 -0.12
C LEU A 69 -13.66 9.20 0.38
N ASN A 70 -13.13 9.89 1.38
CA ASN A 70 -11.85 9.57 2.01
C ASN A 70 -11.86 8.16 2.61
N LEU A 71 -12.93 7.79 3.32
CA LEU A 71 -13.08 6.44 3.85
C LEU A 71 -13.08 5.40 2.74
N ARG A 72 -13.83 5.63 1.66
CA ARG A 72 -13.85 4.75 0.49
C ARG A 72 -12.48 4.62 -0.17
N HIS A 73 -11.72 5.72 -0.26
CA HIS A 73 -10.35 5.71 -0.78
C HIS A 73 -9.41 4.90 0.11
N LEU A 74 -9.47 5.09 1.43
CA LEU A 74 -8.68 4.34 2.40
C LEU A 74 -8.96 2.83 2.32
N THR A 75 -10.22 2.41 2.23
CA THR A 75 -10.58 0.99 2.10
C THR A 75 -10.00 0.37 0.82
N ARG A 76 -10.04 1.09 -0.31
CA ARG A 76 -9.45 0.62 -1.58
C ARG A 76 -7.93 0.56 -1.52
N GLN A 77 -7.29 1.54 -0.88
CA GLN A 77 -5.84 1.52 -0.66
C GLN A 77 -5.43 0.35 0.22
N PHE A 78 -6.17 0.09 1.29
CA PHE A 78 -5.92 -1.03 2.18
C PHE A 78 -6.03 -2.38 1.46
N ASP A 79 -7.06 -2.58 0.63
CA ASP A 79 -7.21 -3.79 -0.17
C ASP A 79 -6.04 -3.96 -1.17
N SER A 80 -5.66 -2.88 -1.86
CA SER A 80 -4.51 -2.90 -2.77
C SER A 80 -3.18 -3.24 -2.07
N LEU A 81 -2.94 -2.67 -0.88
CA LEU A 81 -1.76 -2.99 -0.07
C LEU A 81 -1.77 -4.46 0.40
N THR A 82 -2.94 -4.97 0.76
CA THR A 82 -3.10 -6.37 1.18
C THR A 82 -2.80 -7.33 0.03
N GLN A 83 -3.31 -7.04 -1.17
CA GLN A 83 -3.01 -7.82 -2.37
C GLN A 83 -1.53 -7.78 -2.72
N MET A 84 -0.90 -6.61 -2.65
CA MET A 84 0.54 -6.45 -2.86
C MET A 84 1.34 -7.27 -1.83
N TYR A 85 0.96 -7.22 -0.56
CA TYR A 85 1.59 -7.99 0.50
C TYR A 85 1.53 -9.51 0.24
N VAL A 86 0.36 -10.03 -0.15
CA VAL A 86 0.19 -11.46 -0.50
C VAL A 86 1.05 -11.81 -1.72
N GLN A 87 1.07 -10.96 -2.74
CA GLN A 87 1.87 -11.17 -3.94
C GLN A 87 3.37 -11.20 -3.62
N VAL A 88 3.87 -10.25 -2.83
CA VAL A 88 5.28 -10.21 -2.39
C VAL A 88 5.64 -11.48 -1.61
N LYS A 89 4.76 -11.95 -0.72
CA LYS A 89 4.96 -13.21 0.00
C LYS A 89 5.10 -14.41 -0.94
N LEU A 90 4.20 -14.54 -1.91
CA LEU A 90 4.25 -15.62 -2.90
C LEU A 90 5.51 -15.55 -3.76
N GLN A 91 5.90 -14.35 -4.20
CA GLN A 91 7.13 -14.15 -4.98
C GLN A 91 8.38 -14.49 -4.16
N PHE A 92 8.43 -14.06 -2.90
CA PHE A 92 9.50 -14.41 -1.97
C PHE A 92 9.57 -15.92 -1.77
N GLN A 93 8.44 -16.59 -1.54
CA GLN A 93 8.38 -18.04 -1.41
C GLN A 93 8.91 -18.75 -2.66
N ALA A 94 8.49 -18.31 -3.85
CA ALA A 94 8.88 -18.91 -5.12
C ALA A 94 10.39 -18.77 -5.38
N VAL A 95 10.95 -17.60 -5.09
CA VAL A 95 12.40 -17.38 -5.20
C VAL A 95 13.15 -18.22 -4.17
N LEU A 96 12.65 -18.30 -2.93
CA LEU A 96 13.27 -19.12 -1.90
C LEU A 96 13.23 -20.62 -2.25
N ASP A 97 12.18 -21.12 -2.89
CA ASP A 97 12.13 -22.51 -3.38
C ASP A 97 13.19 -22.83 -4.43
N GLN A 98 13.52 -21.85 -5.27
CA GLN A 98 14.51 -22.03 -6.33
C GLN A 98 15.94 -21.99 -5.81
N VAL A 99 16.18 -21.30 -4.69
CA VAL A 99 17.52 -21.07 -4.14
C VAL A 99 17.79 -21.95 -2.92
N PHE A 100 16.81 -22.10 -2.04
CA PHE A 100 16.93 -22.81 -0.77
C PHE A 100 15.58 -23.40 -0.28
N PRO A 101 15.07 -24.48 -0.93
CA PRO A 101 13.75 -25.05 -0.63
C PRO A 101 13.65 -25.61 0.80
N ASP A 102 14.71 -26.25 1.29
CA ASP A 102 14.75 -26.89 2.62
C ASP A 102 14.84 -25.89 3.78
N TYR A 103 14.91 -24.59 3.48
CA TYR A 103 14.78 -23.56 4.51
C TYR A 103 13.36 -23.49 5.08
N ARG A 104 12.36 -23.95 4.30
CA ARG A 104 10.97 -24.00 4.75
C ARG A 104 10.81 -25.00 5.90
N GLY A 105 10.20 -24.55 7.00
CA GLY A 105 9.95 -25.38 8.18
C GLY A 105 11.04 -25.34 9.24
N ILE A 106 12.19 -24.69 8.99
CA ILE A 106 13.22 -24.45 10.01
C ILE A 106 12.66 -23.54 11.10
N PHE A 107 12.03 -22.43 10.71
CA PHE A 107 11.34 -21.53 11.62
C PHE A 107 9.83 -21.81 11.61
N GLY A 108 9.17 -21.63 12.76
CA GLY A 108 7.71 -21.80 12.86
C GLY A 108 6.95 -20.79 11.99
N ASP A 109 7.54 -19.62 11.74
CA ASP A 109 7.10 -18.67 10.72
C ASP A 109 8.28 -18.25 9.85
N LEU A 110 8.14 -18.51 8.54
CA LEU A 110 9.10 -18.14 7.51
C LEU A 110 9.30 -16.61 7.43
N TYR A 111 8.23 -15.85 7.67
CA TYR A 111 8.22 -14.40 7.58
C TYR A 111 8.53 -13.73 8.93
N SER A 112 8.97 -14.51 9.92
CA SER A 112 9.42 -13.95 11.19
C SER A 112 10.60 -13.00 10.99
N ARG A 113 10.68 -11.97 11.84
CA ARG A 113 11.77 -10.98 11.80
C ARG A 113 13.16 -11.62 11.78
N VAL A 114 13.36 -12.64 12.61
CA VAL A 114 14.64 -13.38 12.70
C VAL A 114 14.96 -14.06 11.38
N SER A 115 14.00 -14.78 10.80
CA SER A 115 14.17 -15.49 9.52
C SER A 115 14.50 -14.53 8.37
N LEU A 116 13.75 -13.42 8.25
CA LEU A 116 13.97 -12.43 7.20
C LEU A 116 15.32 -11.71 7.35
N GLN A 117 15.71 -11.33 8.57
CA GLN A 117 17.01 -10.70 8.81
C GLN A 117 18.17 -11.68 8.58
N LEU A 118 17.99 -12.95 8.93
CA LEU A 118 18.99 -13.98 8.69
C LEU A 118 19.19 -14.22 7.18
N LEU A 119 18.10 -14.32 6.40
CA LEU A 119 18.17 -14.42 4.94
C LEU A 119 18.72 -13.15 4.28
N LYS A 120 18.51 -11.98 4.89
CA LYS A 120 19.14 -10.73 4.42
C LYS A 120 20.66 -10.76 4.59
N GLN A 121 21.15 -11.32 5.69
CA GLN A 121 22.58 -11.42 5.95
C GLN A 121 23.25 -12.58 5.21
N PHE A 122 22.54 -13.69 5.03
CA PHE A 122 23.00 -14.88 4.31
C PHE A 122 21.96 -15.25 3.24
N THR A 123 22.10 -14.69 2.05
CA THR A 123 21.13 -14.81 0.97
C THR A 123 21.16 -16.14 0.23
N THR A 124 22.22 -16.94 0.39
CA THR A 124 22.41 -18.20 -0.35
C THR A 124 22.82 -19.35 0.57
N PRO A 125 22.52 -20.62 0.21
CA PRO A 125 22.94 -21.80 0.97
C PRO A 125 24.47 -21.87 1.12
N THR A 126 25.22 -21.48 0.10
CA THR A 126 26.68 -21.41 0.13
C THR A 126 27.17 -20.35 1.11
N ALA A 127 26.49 -19.21 1.24
CA ALA A 127 26.79 -18.22 2.26
C ALA A 127 26.55 -18.75 3.67
N PHE A 128 25.49 -19.55 3.89
CA PHE A 128 25.27 -20.23 5.17
C PHE A 128 26.38 -21.25 5.48
N GLN A 129 26.79 -22.06 4.49
CA GLN A 129 27.90 -23.00 4.68
C GLN A 129 29.22 -22.28 5.01
N ALA A 130 29.52 -21.17 4.32
CA ALA A 130 30.73 -20.38 4.54
C ALA A 130 30.75 -19.67 5.90
N ALA A 131 29.59 -19.22 6.39
CA ALA A 131 29.48 -18.56 7.70
C ALA A 131 29.80 -19.52 8.86
N GLY A 132 29.44 -20.79 8.71
CA GLY A 132 29.61 -21.82 9.72
C GLY A 132 28.56 -21.76 10.85
N GLU A 133 28.33 -22.91 11.48
CA GLU A 133 27.26 -23.10 12.46
C GLU A 133 27.33 -22.12 13.64
N SER A 134 28.53 -21.87 14.16
CA SER A 134 28.74 -21.00 15.33
C SER A 134 28.35 -19.54 15.06
N ASN A 135 28.69 -19.00 13.88
CA ASN A 135 28.32 -17.63 13.51
C ASN A 135 26.81 -17.50 13.25
N ILE A 136 26.19 -18.53 12.66
CA ILE A 136 24.73 -18.56 12.45
C ILE A 136 24.02 -18.59 13.81
N ALA A 137 24.46 -19.46 14.73
CA ALA A 137 23.89 -19.55 16.08
C ALA A 137 24.01 -18.22 16.83
N HIS A 138 25.18 -17.58 16.77
CA HIS A 138 25.42 -16.27 17.39
C HIS A 138 24.51 -15.19 16.78
N THR A 139 24.36 -15.18 15.45
CA THR A 139 23.48 -14.24 14.74
C THR A 139 22.02 -14.47 15.15
N ILE A 140 21.55 -15.71 15.19
CA ILE A 140 20.17 -16.03 15.62
C ILE A 140 19.94 -15.61 17.08
N ALA A 141 20.90 -15.86 17.98
CA ALA A 141 20.81 -15.46 19.38
C ALA A 141 20.79 -13.93 19.54
N TYR A 142 21.59 -13.20 18.74
CA TYR A 142 21.58 -11.74 18.70
C TYR A 142 20.25 -11.17 18.18
N LEU A 143 19.69 -11.76 17.12
CA LEU A 143 18.42 -11.35 16.53
C LEU A 143 17.20 -11.70 17.40
N CYS A 144 17.33 -12.72 18.28
CA CYS A 144 16.25 -13.20 19.13
C CYS A 144 16.72 -13.41 20.58
N PRO A 145 16.91 -12.33 21.37
CA PRO A 145 17.37 -12.44 22.75
C PRO A 145 16.34 -13.09 23.68
N SER A 146 15.07 -13.15 23.28
CA SER A 146 13.98 -13.75 24.06
C SER A 146 14.00 -15.29 24.07
N ARG A 147 14.81 -15.95 23.23
CA ARG A 147 14.88 -17.41 23.13
C ARG A 147 16.21 -17.92 23.70
N SER A 148 16.24 -19.20 24.05
CA SER A 148 17.43 -19.82 24.62
C SER A 148 18.55 -19.97 23.58
N VAL A 149 19.80 -19.91 24.03
CA VAL A 149 20.98 -20.15 23.18
C VAL A 149 20.93 -21.56 22.57
N ARG A 150 20.41 -22.54 23.31
CA ARG A 150 20.19 -23.90 22.80
C ARG A 150 19.25 -23.92 21.61
N TRP A 151 18.14 -23.17 21.65
CA TRP A 151 17.23 -23.06 20.51
C TRP A 151 17.92 -22.47 19.28
N ALA A 152 18.77 -21.44 19.47
CA ALA A 152 19.54 -20.87 18.37
C ALA A 152 20.52 -21.88 17.75
N GLY A 153 21.19 -22.69 18.58
CA GLY A 153 22.08 -23.77 18.14
C GLY A 153 21.33 -24.89 17.40
N GLU A 154 20.17 -25.30 17.88
CA GLU A 154 19.33 -26.28 17.18
C GLU A 154 18.90 -25.77 15.80
N LYS A 155 18.55 -24.48 15.69
CA LYS A 155 18.19 -23.87 14.40
C LYS A 155 19.39 -23.70 13.48
N SER A 156 20.56 -23.31 13.97
CA SER A 156 21.76 -23.22 13.13
C SER A 156 22.16 -24.58 12.57
N SER A 157 22.10 -25.64 13.39
CA SER A 157 22.40 -27.00 12.95
C SER A 157 21.46 -27.43 11.81
N LEU A 158 20.15 -27.21 11.98
CA LEU A 158 19.15 -27.49 10.94
C LEU A 158 19.42 -26.73 9.64
N ILE A 159 19.82 -25.45 9.72
CA ILE A 159 20.15 -24.63 8.55
C ILE A 159 21.38 -25.18 7.83
N VAL A 160 22.42 -25.57 8.57
CA VAL A 160 23.65 -26.13 7.97
C VAL A 160 23.37 -27.46 7.29
N VAL A 161 22.57 -28.34 7.92
CA VAL A 161 22.13 -29.61 7.32
C VAL A 161 21.29 -29.36 6.06
N ALA A 162 20.32 -28.44 6.12
CA ALA A 162 19.51 -28.06 4.97
C ALA A 162 20.37 -27.46 3.84
N ALA A 163 21.35 -26.63 4.18
CA ALA A 163 22.25 -26.03 3.21
C ALA A 163 23.16 -27.08 2.55
N ALA A 164 23.61 -28.10 3.29
CA ALA A 164 24.41 -29.21 2.76
C ALA A 164 23.63 -30.11 1.81
N ASN A 165 22.34 -30.35 2.09
CA ASN A 165 21.47 -31.20 1.28
C ASN A 165 20.85 -30.48 0.07
N ASN A 166 21.22 -29.22 -0.17
CA ASN A 166 20.56 -28.42 -1.19
C ASN A 166 20.85 -28.94 -2.61
N PRO A 167 19.82 -29.33 -3.39
CA PRO A 167 19.98 -29.85 -4.74
C PRO A 167 20.46 -28.77 -5.75
N PHE A 168 20.34 -27.48 -5.42
CA PHE A 168 20.70 -26.36 -6.27
C PHE A 168 22.06 -25.77 -5.86
N GLN A 169 23.15 -26.43 -6.26
CA GLN A 169 24.53 -26.01 -5.91
C GLN A 169 25.02 -24.77 -6.67
N LYS A 170 24.41 -24.41 -7.81
CA LYS A 170 24.67 -23.18 -8.57
C LYS A 170 23.35 -22.65 -9.11
N VAL A 171 22.96 -21.44 -8.71
CA VAL A 171 21.81 -20.75 -9.29
C VAL A 171 22.20 -20.34 -10.71
N SER A 172 21.78 -21.10 -11.72
CA SER A 172 22.16 -20.86 -13.14
C SER A 172 21.68 -19.52 -13.71
N TYR A 173 20.82 -18.79 -13.01
CA TYR A 173 20.18 -17.57 -13.51
C TYR A 173 20.36 -16.39 -12.55
N THR A 174 21.29 -15.50 -12.87
CA THR A 174 21.48 -14.18 -12.22
C THR A 174 20.28 -13.25 -12.37
N SER A 175 19.34 -13.54 -13.29
CA SER A 175 18.16 -12.72 -13.55
C SER A 175 17.15 -12.68 -12.40
N HIS A 176 17.09 -13.72 -11.57
CA HIS A 176 16.16 -13.79 -10.43
C HIS A 176 16.68 -13.05 -9.18
N LEU A 177 18.00 -12.78 -9.12
CA LEU A 177 18.61 -12.00 -8.04
C LEU A 177 18.22 -10.53 -8.09
N ILE A 178 17.86 -10.00 -9.27
CA ILE A 178 17.37 -8.62 -9.41
C ILE A 178 16.15 -8.38 -8.49
N ARG A 179 15.27 -9.39 -8.31
CA ARG A 179 14.10 -9.27 -7.43
C ARG A 179 14.44 -9.28 -5.93
N LEU A 180 15.54 -9.91 -5.53
CA LEU A 180 15.98 -9.92 -4.12
C LEU A 180 16.70 -8.63 -3.74
N SER A 181 17.49 -8.03 -4.66
CA SER A 181 18.16 -6.75 -4.44
C SER A 181 17.20 -5.55 -4.33
N PHE A 182 15.94 -5.69 -4.77
CA PHE A 182 14.92 -4.64 -4.58
C PHE A 182 14.46 -4.49 -3.13
N VAL A 183 14.86 -5.39 -2.22
CA VAL A 183 14.57 -5.28 -0.78
C VAL A 183 15.53 -4.27 -0.08
N ASP A 184 16.52 -3.71 -0.78
CA ASP A 184 17.49 -2.75 -0.22
C ASP A 184 17.18 -1.27 -0.48
N LEU A 185 15.93 -0.92 -0.83
CA LEU A 185 15.48 0.48 -0.91
C LEU A 185 14.26 0.73 0.00
N ALA A 186 14.51 0.79 1.31
CA ALA A 186 13.76 1.54 2.31
C ALA A 186 14.55 1.63 3.62
#